data_AF-A0A969HJA1-F1
#
_entry.id   AF-A0A969HJA1-F1
#
_cell.length_a   1.000
_cell.length_b   1.000
_cell.length_c   1.000
_cell.angle_alpha   90.00
_cell.angle_beta   90.00
_cell.angle_gamma   90.00
#
_symmetry.space_group_name_H-M   'P 1'
#
loop_
_entity.id
_entity.type
_entity.pdbx_description
1 polymer ?
#
loop_
_entity_poly.entity_id
_entity_poly.type
_entity_poly.pdbx_seq_one_letter_code
_entity_poly.pdbx_strand_id
1 'polypeptide(L)'
;MDNLGETSLKTDVKWLQRVTDWDAAGVRLSKNGSNLKLADVSGNTLGEFKNGNLLPEKYATTGTPRGEVVNGYQVVDNNGTLALKRVPDKSAYNASELTELTQHPNAHVLERHGHDVTDDALIKRAQTPSVAPDGNVANNPPSHSSKFNSPDDLREGLNSTKPGTTAFNNGVQQGNTRVVTYTSTKVLGKGVSRNGSSFVDMQKVKAVYRDVGGGNYQLITMYPEL
;
A
#
# COMPACT_ATOMS: atom_id res chain seq x y z
N MET A 1 -8.46 29.37 6.44
CA MET A 1 -8.80 27.94 6.29
C MET A 1 -10.10 27.94 5.54
N ASP A 2 -10.10 27.42 4.32
CA ASP A 2 -11.27 27.53 3.44
C ASP A 2 -12.20 26.36 3.69
N ASN A 3 -13.50 26.60 3.47
CA ASN A 3 -14.50 25.56 3.58
C ASN A 3 -14.28 24.55 2.45
N LEU A 4 -14.33 23.25 2.76
CA LEU A 4 -13.92 22.16 1.87
C LEU A 4 -14.67 22.13 0.52
N GLY A 5 -15.86 22.76 0.45
CA GLY A 5 -16.68 22.91 -0.75
C GLY A 5 -16.23 23.98 -1.74
N GLU A 6 -15.24 24.81 -1.40
CA GLU A 6 -14.82 25.98 -2.22
C GLU A 6 -13.48 25.77 -2.96
N THR A 7 -13.04 24.52 -3.10
CA THR A 7 -11.81 24.19 -3.82
C THR A 7 -12.09 23.79 -5.27
N SER A 8 -11.18 24.08 -6.20
CA SER A 8 -11.27 23.73 -7.63
C SER A 8 -11.07 22.23 -7.92
N LEU A 9 -11.22 21.37 -6.91
CA LEU A 9 -11.23 19.92 -7.06
C LEU A 9 -12.60 19.50 -7.54
N LYS A 10 -12.65 18.41 -8.33
CA LYS A 10 -13.88 17.83 -8.86
C LYS A 10 -14.99 17.83 -7.80
N THR A 11 -15.97 18.71 -7.97
CA THR A 11 -17.11 18.96 -7.09
C THR A 11 -18.21 17.91 -7.26
N ASP A 12 -17.85 16.67 -7.61
CA ASP A 12 -18.84 15.63 -7.78
C ASP A 12 -19.52 15.29 -6.43
N VAL A 13 -20.75 14.77 -6.49
CA VAL A 13 -21.55 14.51 -5.28
C VAL A 13 -20.80 13.61 -4.29
N LYS A 14 -20.01 12.66 -4.80
CA LYS A 14 -19.17 11.80 -3.96
C LYS A 14 -18.08 12.60 -3.25
N TRP A 15 -17.45 13.56 -3.91
CA TRP A 15 -16.46 14.46 -3.31
C TRP A 15 -17.09 15.31 -2.20
N LEU A 16 -18.26 15.91 -2.45
CA LEU A 16 -18.96 16.73 -1.46
C LEU A 16 -19.42 15.91 -0.24
N GLN A 17 -19.91 14.69 -0.44
CA GLN A 17 -20.27 13.77 0.65
C GLN A 17 -19.04 13.41 1.49
N ARG A 18 -17.93 13.06 0.84
CA ARG A 18 -16.65 12.74 1.49
C ARG A 18 -16.12 13.90 2.32
N VAL A 19 -16.15 15.08 1.73
CA VAL A 19 -15.78 16.34 2.38
C VAL A 19 -16.60 16.58 3.64
N THR A 20 -17.91 16.30 3.61
CA THR A 20 -18.81 16.49 4.76
C THR A 20 -18.44 15.57 5.91
N ASP A 21 -18.19 14.28 5.63
CA ASP A 21 -17.77 13.30 6.65
C ASP A 21 -16.40 13.64 7.26
N TRP A 22 -15.48 14.13 6.42
CA TRP A 22 -14.17 14.62 6.85
C TRP A 22 -14.29 15.88 7.71
N ASP A 23 -15.12 16.84 7.33
CA ASP A 23 -15.34 18.06 8.10
C ASP A 23 -15.88 17.75 9.51
N ALA A 24 -16.87 16.86 9.58
CA ALA A 24 -17.47 16.39 10.82
C ALA A 24 -16.46 15.64 11.72
N ALA A 25 -15.48 14.98 11.12
CA ALA A 25 -14.39 14.32 11.83
C ALA A 25 -13.27 15.29 12.27
N GLY A 26 -13.37 16.58 11.96
CA GLY A 26 -12.31 17.56 12.27
C GLY A 26 -11.15 17.55 11.28
N VAL A 27 -11.37 17.04 10.07
CA VAL A 27 -10.41 17.14 8.96
C VAL A 27 -10.69 18.42 8.18
N ARG A 28 -9.64 19.11 7.73
CA ARG A 28 -9.70 20.33 6.94
C ARG A 28 -8.77 20.19 5.73
N LEU A 29 -9.12 20.87 4.63
CA LEU A 29 -8.19 21.08 3.54
C LEU A 29 -7.45 22.38 3.82
N SER A 30 -6.13 22.32 3.73
CA SER A 30 -5.30 23.52 3.70
C SER A 30 -4.65 23.63 2.33
N LYS A 31 -4.73 24.83 1.74
CA LYS A 31 -4.04 25.15 0.50
C LYS A 31 -2.75 25.88 0.85
N ASN A 32 -1.61 25.36 0.38
CA ASN A 32 -0.31 26.02 0.48
C ASN A 32 0.24 26.21 -0.93
N GLY A 33 0.00 27.38 -1.51
CA GLY A 33 0.29 27.65 -2.92
C GLY A 33 -0.58 26.80 -3.87
N SER A 34 0.05 26.02 -4.74
CA SER A 34 -0.62 25.04 -5.62
C SER A 34 -0.89 23.70 -4.94
N ASN A 35 -0.29 23.46 -3.76
CA ASN A 35 -0.42 22.18 -3.06
C ASN A 35 -1.64 22.18 -2.16
N LEU A 36 -2.42 21.10 -2.25
CA LEU A 36 -3.56 20.87 -1.39
C LEU A 36 -3.21 19.80 -0.37
N LYS A 37 -3.45 20.09 0.90
CA LYS A 37 -3.15 19.20 2.02
C LYS A 37 -4.41 18.86 2.80
N LEU A 38 -4.43 17.65 3.34
CA LEU A 38 -5.38 17.20 4.33
C LEU A 38 -4.74 17.38 5.71
N ALA A 39 -5.39 18.09 6.62
CA ALA A 39 -4.90 18.35 7.97
C ALA A 39 -6.01 18.16 9.00
N ASP A 40 -5.66 17.91 10.26
CA ASP A 40 -6.62 18.01 11.37
C ASP A 40 -6.89 19.47 11.77
N VAL A 41 -7.89 19.71 12.63
CA VAL A 41 -8.21 21.04 13.17
C VAL A 41 -7.06 21.70 13.95
N SER A 42 -6.07 20.92 14.40
CA SER A 42 -4.88 21.43 15.10
C SER A 42 -3.77 21.83 14.11
N GLY A 43 -3.98 21.64 12.81
CA GLY A 43 -3.02 21.96 11.75
C GLY A 43 -2.01 20.84 11.45
N ASN A 44 -2.15 19.66 12.06
CA ASN A 44 -1.26 18.52 11.74
C ASN A 44 -1.61 17.98 10.35
N THR A 45 -0.61 17.90 9.48
CA THR A 45 -0.82 17.36 8.13
C THR A 45 -0.99 15.84 8.19
N LEU A 46 -2.10 15.36 7.63
CA LEU A 46 -2.40 13.95 7.46
C LEU A 46 -1.83 13.42 6.15
N GLY A 47 -1.93 14.22 5.09
CA GLY A 47 -1.43 13.88 3.76
C GLY A 47 -1.54 15.05 2.78
N GLU A 48 -1.02 14.86 1.58
CA GLU A 48 -1.08 15.83 0.50
C GLU A 48 -1.74 15.24 -0.74
N PHE A 49 -2.45 16.05 -1.50
CA PHE A 49 -2.95 15.68 -2.81
C PHE A 49 -1.92 16.04 -3.86
N LYS A 50 -1.47 15.04 -4.62
CA LYS A 50 -0.54 15.19 -5.73
C LYS A 50 -1.05 14.38 -6.92
N ASN A 51 -1.13 15.01 -8.09
CA ASN A 51 -1.68 14.40 -9.31
C ASN A 51 -3.07 13.77 -9.11
N GLY A 52 -3.90 14.35 -8.23
CA GLY A 52 -5.22 13.81 -7.88
C GLY A 52 -5.21 12.64 -6.89
N ASN A 53 -4.04 12.19 -6.44
CA ASN A 53 -3.87 11.11 -5.46
C ASN A 53 -3.61 11.66 -4.06
N LEU A 54 -4.22 11.06 -3.04
CA LEU A 54 -3.92 11.36 -1.65
C LEU A 54 -2.66 10.59 -1.25
N LEU A 55 -1.64 11.30 -0.77
CA LEU A 55 -0.36 10.76 -0.32
C LEU A 55 -0.22 11.00 1.18
N PRO A 56 -0.37 9.96 2.01
CA PRO A 56 -0.22 10.09 3.44
C PRO A 56 1.18 10.58 3.84
N GLU A 57 1.26 11.45 4.84
CA GLU A 57 2.54 11.77 5.50
C GLU A 57 2.94 10.68 6.51
N LYS A 58 1.94 10.07 7.14
CA LYS A 58 2.08 8.93 8.07
C LYS A 58 0.94 7.96 7.84
N TYR A 59 1.16 6.68 8.16
CA TYR A 59 0.13 5.66 8.08
C TYR A 59 -0.28 5.18 9.47
N ALA A 60 -1.58 5.00 9.66
CA ALA A 60 -2.13 4.25 10.78
C ALA A 60 -2.39 2.80 10.36
N THR A 61 -2.18 1.88 11.30
CA THR A 61 -2.49 0.45 11.15
C THR A 61 -3.91 0.11 11.63
N THR A 62 -4.41 0.90 12.58
CA THR A 62 -5.70 0.72 13.25
C THR A 62 -6.43 2.06 13.36
N GLY A 63 -7.70 2.02 13.77
CA GLY A 63 -8.53 3.19 13.97
C GLY A 63 -9.93 3.01 13.38
N THR A 64 -10.85 3.86 13.84
CA THR A 64 -12.25 3.87 13.39
C THR A 64 -12.35 4.65 12.08
N PRO A 65 -12.89 4.05 11.00
CA PRO A 65 -13.07 4.72 9.71
C PRO A 65 -13.87 6.04 9.80
N ARG A 66 -13.43 7.05 9.04
CA ARG A 66 -14.11 8.33 8.84
C ARG A 66 -14.21 8.64 7.34
N GLY A 67 -15.44 8.66 6.82
CA GLY A 67 -15.73 8.84 5.40
C GLY A 67 -15.29 7.66 4.52
N GLU A 68 -15.45 7.80 3.21
CA GLU A 68 -15.11 6.76 2.23
C GLU A 68 -13.60 6.64 1.96
N VAL A 69 -13.21 5.49 1.37
CA VAL A 69 -11.86 5.27 0.85
C VAL A 69 -11.64 6.13 -0.40
N VAL A 70 -10.48 6.78 -0.49
CA VAL A 70 -10.07 7.60 -1.62
C VAL A 70 -8.67 7.18 -2.07
N ASN A 71 -8.53 6.76 -3.33
CA ASN A 71 -7.25 6.34 -3.93
C ASN A 71 -6.50 5.30 -3.06
N GLY A 72 -7.26 4.40 -2.44
CA GLY A 72 -6.73 3.35 -1.58
C GLY A 72 -6.39 3.79 -0.14
N TYR A 73 -6.84 4.96 0.31
CA TYR A 73 -6.62 5.47 1.68
C TYR A 73 -7.92 5.92 2.34
N GLN A 74 -8.01 5.77 3.66
CA GLN A 74 -9.16 6.19 4.46
C GLN A 74 -8.68 6.98 5.67
N VAL A 75 -9.38 8.06 6.02
CA VAL A 75 -9.15 8.73 7.31
C VAL A 75 -9.64 7.81 8.42
N VAL A 76 -8.85 7.68 9.46
CA VAL A 76 -9.20 6.91 10.66
C VAL A 76 -8.96 7.75 11.91
N ASP A 77 -9.81 7.53 12.90
CA ASP A 77 -9.69 8.07 14.24
C ASP A 77 -9.07 7.00 15.15
N ASN A 78 -7.87 7.27 15.65
CA ASN A 78 -7.15 6.43 16.59
C ASN A 78 -7.09 7.13 17.95
N ASN A 79 -8.15 6.95 18.74
CA ASN A 79 -8.29 7.54 20.09
C ASN A 79 -8.15 9.07 20.11
N GLY A 80 -8.85 9.76 19.21
CA GLY A 80 -8.84 11.22 19.09
C GLY A 80 -7.71 11.77 18.22
N THR A 81 -6.82 10.91 17.69
CA THR A 81 -5.79 11.31 16.73
C THR A 81 -6.20 10.85 15.33
N LEU A 82 -6.38 11.79 14.42
CA LEU A 82 -6.69 11.50 13.02
C LEU A 82 -5.43 11.05 12.28
N ALA A 83 -5.59 10.05 11.42
CA ALA A 83 -4.52 9.53 10.57
C ALA A 83 -5.09 8.98 9.26
N LEU A 84 -4.22 8.63 8.31
CA LEU A 84 -4.61 7.93 7.09
C LEU A 84 -4.22 6.45 7.18
N LYS A 85 -5.14 5.56 6.86
CA LYS A 85 -4.94 4.12 6.77
C LYS A 85 -5.00 3.67 5.32
N ARG A 86 -4.10 2.77 4.93
CA ARG A 86 -4.16 2.09 3.63
C ARG A 86 -5.32 1.09 3.61
N VAL A 87 -6.12 1.15 2.56
CA VAL A 87 -7.21 0.20 2.27
C VAL A 87 -7.01 -0.38 0.87
N PRO A 88 -6.39 -1.57 0.76
CA PRO A 88 -6.13 -2.20 -0.54
C PRO A 88 -7.42 -2.59 -1.26
N ASP A 89 -7.39 -2.49 -2.59
CA ASP A 89 -8.43 -3.08 -3.43
C ASP A 89 -8.38 -4.60 -3.36
N LYS A 90 -9.46 -5.17 -2.80
CA LYS A 90 -9.67 -6.60 -2.65
C LYS A 90 -10.64 -7.16 -3.69
N SER A 91 -11.33 -6.30 -4.45
CA SER A 91 -12.42 -6.69 -5.36
C SER A 91 -11.94 -7.55 -6.54
N ALA A 92 -10.66 -7.45 -6.89
CA ALA A 92 -10.05 -8.20 -7.99
C ALA A 92 -9.60 -9.64 -7.63
N TYR A 93 -9.80 -10.07 -6.38
CA TYR A 93 -9.32 -11.36 -5.87
C TYR A 93 -10.47 -12.21 -5.34
N ASN A 94 -10.42 -13.52 -5.60
CA ASN A 94 -11.39 -14.45 -5.01
C ASN A 94 -11.04 -14.76 -3.53
N ALA A 95 -11.94 -15.45 -2.83
CA ALA A 95 -11.78 -15.73 -1.40
C ALA A 95 -10.53 -16.56 -1.06
N SER A 96 -10.14 -17.50 -1.93
CA SER A 96 -8.95 -18.33 -1.73
C SER A 96 -7.68 -17.47 -1.86
N GLU A 97 -7.62 -16.64 -2.89
CA GLU A 97 -6.51 -15.71 -3.11
C GLU A 97 -6.38 -14.71 -1.97
N LEU A 98 -7.50 -14.12 -1.54
CA LEU A 98 -7.50 -13.20 -0.40
C LEU A 98 -7.03 -13.89 0.88
N THR A 99 -7.42 -15.13 1.11
CA THR A 99 -6.92 -15.91 2.25
C THR A 99 -5.41 -16.07 2.15
N GLU A 100 -4.87 -16.55 1.03
CA GLU A 100 -3.42 -16.70 0.86
C GLU A 100 -2.67 -15.37 1.06
N LEU A 101 -3.22 -14.26 0.58
CA LEU A 101 -2.60 -12.93 0.63
C LEU A 101 -2.71 -12.23 1.99
N THR A 102 -3.61 -12.66 2.87
CA THR A 102 -3.92 -11.93 4.12
C THR A 102 -3.98 -12.78 5.40
N GLN A 103 -3.93 -14.11 5.29
CA GLN A 103 -4.12 -15.01 6.44
C GLN A 103 -3.09 -14.83 7.55
N HIS A 104 -1.86 -14.43 7.22
CA HIS A 104 -0.85 -14.17 8.23
C HIS A 104 -1.09 -12.78 8.83
N PRO A 105 -1.07 -12.60 10.18
CA PRO A 105 -1.36 -11.31 10.81
C PRO A 105 -0.40 -10.17 10.41
N ASN A 106 0.82 -10.53 10.00
CA ASN A 106 1.82 -9.60 9.47
C ASN A 106 1.91 -9.58 7.93
N ALA A 107 0.92 -10.15 7.23
CA ALA A 107 0.85 -10.08 5.78
C ALA A 107 0.65 -8.62 5.33
N HIS A 108 1.39 -8.21 4.30
CA HIS A 108 1.34 -6.81 3.82
C HIS A 108 1.51 -6.70 2.30
N VAL A 109 1.17 -7.77 1.58
CA VAL A 109 1.32 -7.87 0.12
C VAL A 109 0.48 -6.79 -0.57
N LEU A 110 -0.81 -6.73 -0.24
CA LEU A 110 -1.75 -5.83 -0.90
C LEU A 110 -1.52 -4.37 -0.49
N GLU A 111 -1.25 -4.15 0.78
CA GLU A 111 -1.01 -2.84 1.36
C GLU A 111 0.22 -2.18 0.75
N ARG A 112 1.31 -2.94 0.58
CA ARG A 112 2.63 -2.41 0.18
C ARG A 112 2.95 -2.62 -1.30
N HIS A 113 2.42 -3.64 -1.95
CA HIS A 113 2.84 -4.05 -3.29
C HIS A 113 1.67 -4.36 -4.23
N GLY A 114 0.43 -4.18 -3.77
CA GLY A 114 -0.78 -4.34 -4.56
C GLY A 114 -0.78 -3.48 -5.82
N HIS A 115 -1.53 -3.92 -6.83
CA HIS A 115 -1.61 -3.26 -8.13
C HIS A 115 -2.16 -1.82 -8.05
N ASP A 116 -3.02 -1.58 -7.04
CA ASP A 116 -3.69 -0.32 -6.76
C ASP A 116 -2.81 0.69 -6.00
N VAL A 117 -1.59 0.31 -5.60
CA VAL A 117 -0.61 1.27 -5.03
C VAL A 117 -0.27 2.31 -6.10
N THR A 118 -0.38 3.60 -5.76
CA THR A 118 -0.12 4.68 -6.73
C THR A 118 1.37 4.86 -7.01
N ASP A 119 1.69 5.34 -8.21
CA ASP A 119 3.07 5.62 -8.62
C ASP A 119 3.71 6.69 -7.73
N ASP A 120 2.96 7.73 -7.39
CA ASP A 120 3.39 8.77 -6.46
C ASP A 120 3.71 8.20 -5.05
N ALA A 121 2.96 7.18 -4.58
CA ALA A 121 3.25 6.53 -3.32
C ALA A 121 4.56 5.71 -3.38
N LEU A 122 4.85 5.06 -4.52
CA LEU A 122 6.13 4.36 -4.71
C LEU A 122 7.31 5.33 -4.74
N ILE A 123 7.19 6.45 -5.47
CA ILE A 123 8.22 7.49 -5.51
C ILE A 123 8.44 8.08 -4.12
N LYS A 124 7.36 8.42 -3.40
CA LYS A 124 7.44 8.94 -2.03
C LYS A 124 8.16 7.95 -1.11
N ARG A 125 7.85 6.66 -1.18
CA ARG A 125 8.55 5.61 -0.40
C ARG A 125 10.02 5.44 -0.78
N ALA A 126 10.35 5.59 -2.06
CA ALA A 126 11.72 5.51 -2.53
C ALA A 126 12.58 6.70 -2.03
N GLN A 127 11.97 7.88 -1.90
CA GLN A 127 12.61 9.11 -1.46
C GLN A 127 12.60 9.32 0.06
N THR A 128 11.55 8.86 0.74
CA THR A 128 11.39 8.99 2.18
C THR A 128 11.59 7.62 2.84
N PRO A 129 12.77 7.35 3.44
CA PRO A 129 12.93 6.14 4.23
C PRO A 129 11.93 6.25 5.39
N SER A 130 11.09 5.23 5.58
CA SER A 130 10.29 4.93 6.79
C SER A 130 8.77 4.98 6.67
N VAL A 131 8.17 5.43 5.57
CA VAL A 131 6.71 5.52 5.48
C VAL A 131 6.18 4.35 4.65
N ALA A 132 6.24 3.13 5.20
CA ALA A 132 5.54 2.00 4.60
C ALA A 132 4.03 2.10 4.91
N PRO A 133 3.12 1.73 3.99
CA PRO A 133 1.66 1.82 4.16
C PRO A 133 1.08 1.16 5.42
N ASP A 134 1.87 0.33 6.10
CA ASP A 134 1.59 -0.38 7.35
C ASP A 134 2.27 0.26 8.58
N GLY A 135 2.85 1.46 8.45
CA GLY A 135 3.49 2.19 9.55
C GLY A 135 4.85 1.64 10.02
N ASN A 136 5.35 0.55 9.41
CA ASN A 136 6.61 -0.08 9.82
C ASN A 136 7.83 0.56 9.16
N VAL A 137 8.84 0.87 9.96
CA VAL A 137 10.17 1.27 9.48
C VAL A 137 11.00 0.01 9.26
N ALA A 138 11.28 -0.34 8.01
CA ALA A 138 12.20 -1.43 7.72
C ALA A 138 13.64 -0.98 8.01
N ASN A 139 14.37 -1.70 8.88
CA ASN A 139 15.79 -1.44 9.16
C ASN A 139 16.68 -1.62 7.92
N ASN A 140 16.25 -2.46 6.97
CA ASN A 140 16.86 -2.64 5.65
C ASN A 140 15.76 -2.59 4.58
N PRO A 141 15.39 -1.40 4.07
CA PRO A 141 14.38 -1.30 3.04
C PRO A 141 14.86 -1.99 1.74
N PRO A 142 13.96 -2.61 0.95
CA PRO A 142 14.31 -3.12 -0.37
C PRO A 142 14.97 -2.02 -1.23
N SER A 143 15.86 -2.41 -2.15
CA SER A 143 16.55 -1.46 -3.04
C SER A 143 15.59 -0.63 -3.90
N HIS A 144 14.38 -1.17 -4.12
CA HIS A 144 13.32 -0.52 -4.86
C HIS A 144 12.00 -0.55 -4.08
N SER A 145 11.22 0.52 -4.18
CA SER A 145 9.80 0.46 -3.87
C SER A 145 9.05 -0.02 -5.10
N SER A 146 8.42 -1.19 -5.02
CA SER A 146 7.78 -1.85 -6.17
C SER A 146 6.32 -2.19 -5.94
N LYS A 147 5.59 -2.38 -7.04
CA LYS A 147 4.22 -2.89 -7.08
C LYS A 147 4.02 -3.81 -8.28
N PHE A 148 3.00 -4.67 -8.20
CA PHE A 148 2.48 -5.38 -9.36
C PHE A 148 1.77 -4.44 -10.34
N ASN A 149 1.81 -4.73 -11.64
CA ASN A 149 1.15 -3.90 -12.65
C ASN A 149 -0.37 -4.13 -12.68
N SER A 150 -0.80 -5.35 -12.36
CA SER A 150 -2.21 -5.76 -12.41
C SER A 150 -2.55 -6.82 -11.35
N PRO A 151 -3.84 -7.06 -11.07
CA PRO A 151 -4.26 -8.21 -10.26
C PRO A 151 -3.77 -9.55 -10.81
N ASP A 152 -3.73 -9.71 -12.14
CA ASP A 152 -3.31 -10.94 -12.80
C ASP A 152 -1.81 -11.20 -12.64
N ASP A 153 -0.98 -10.15 -12.68
CA ASP A 153 0.46 -10.30 -12.45
C ASP A 153 0.77 -10.66 -10.99
N LEU A 154 -0.01 -10.13 -10.05
CA LEU A 154 0.07 -10.54 -8.64
C LEU A 154 -0.35 -12.01 -8.48
N ARG A 155 -1.44 -12.42 -9.12
CA ARG A 155 -1.95 -13.79 -9.13
C ARG A 155 -0.94 -14.78 -9.73
N GLU A 156 -0.25 -14.39 -10.80
CA GLU A 156 0.85 -15.17 -11.37
C GLU A 156 2.00 -15.34 -10.38
N GLY A 157 2.42 -14.26 -9.73
CA GLY A 157 3.43 -14.30 -8.67
C GLY A 157 3.03 -15.23 -7.52
N LEU A 158 1.78 -15.16 -7.07
CA LEU A 158 1.25 -16.01 -6.00
C LEU A 158 1.26 -17.49 -6.42
N ASN A 159 0.65 -17.81 -7.56
CA ASN A 159 0.54 -19.18 -8.06
C ASN A 159 1.88 -19.81 -8.42
N SER A 160 2.90 -18.99 -8.72
CA SER A 160 4.25 -19.49 -9.03
C SER A 160 5.10 -19.70 -7.79
N THR A 161 4.81 -18.99 -6.68
CA THR A 161 5.66 -19.01 -5.47
C THR A 161 5.05 -19.74 -4.27
N LYS A 162 3.76 -20.10 -4.31
CA LYS A 162 3.05 -20.72 -3.18
C LYS A 162 3.51 -22.14 -2.85
N PRO A 163 3.22 -22.66 -1.64
CA PRO A 163 3.53 -24.04 -1.27
C PRO A 163 3.07 -25.06 -2.32
N GLY A 164 3.94 -26.03 -2.61
CA GLY A 164 3.70 -27.07 -3.62
C GLY A 164 4.24 -26.74 -5.02
N THR A 165 4.70 -25.52 -5.29
CA THR A 165 5.35 -25.19 -6.57
C THR A 165 6.83 -25.56 -6.58
N THR A 166 7.40 -25.73 -7.77
CA THR A 166 8.85 -25.92 -7.95
C THR A 166 9.66 -24.77 -7.35
N ALA A 167 9.22 -23.52 -7.52
CA ALA A 167 9.91 -22.36 -6.97
C ALA A 167 9.92 -22.41 -5.44
N PHE A 168 8.79 -22.77 -4.81
CA PHE A 168 8.71 -22.90 -3.36
C PHE A 168 9.63 -24.00 -2.82
N ASN A 169 9.66 -25.16 -3.49
CA ASN A 169 10.51 -26.27 -3.10
C ASN A 169 12.01 -25.93 -3.19
N ASN A 170 12.39 -25.13 -4.20
CA ASN A 170 13.75 -24.62 -4.40
C ASN A 170 14.07 -23.37 -3.56
N GLY A 171 13.10 -22.84 -2.81
CA GLY A 171 13.27 -21.66 -1.98
C GLY A 171 14.28 -21.86 -0.85
N VAL A 172 14.90 -20.77 -0.40
CA VAL A 172 15.89 -20.79 0.67
C VAL A 172 15.19 -20.79 2.03
N GLN A 173 15.44 -21.82 2.84
CA GLN A 173 14.97 -21.88 4.23
C GLN A 173 15.91 -21.10 5.16
N GLN A 174 15.34 -20.25 6.01
CA GLN A 174 16.04 -19.45 7.03
C GLN A 174 15.22 -19.47 8.33
N GLY A 175 15.55 -20.37 9.25
CA GLY A 175 14.75 -20.60 10.46
C GLY A 175 13.33 -21.04 10.09
N ASN A 176 12.32 -20.33 10.60
CA ASN A 176 10.90 -20.56 10.26
C ASN A 176 10.45 -19.82 9.00
N THR A 177 11.35 -19.18 8.27
CA THR A 177 11.03 -18.39 7.07
C THR A 177 11.54 -19.10 5.82
N ARG A 178 10.75 -19.08 4.75
CA ARG A 178 11.14 -19.56 3.42
C ARG A 178 11.07 -18.42 2.42
N VAL A 179 12.20 -18.14 1.78
CA VAL A 179 12.34 -17.10 0.76
C VAL A 179 12.29 -17.77 -0.61
N VAL A 180 11.28 -17.41 -1.38
CA VAL A 180 10.98 -18.00 -2.69
C VAL A 180 11.16 -16.95 -3.75
N THR A 181 11.74 -17.34 -4.88
CA THR A 181 11.93 -16.44 -6.01
C THR A 181 11.47 -17.11 -7.30
N TYR A 182 10.77 -16.34 -8.13
CA TYR A 182 10.26 -16.76 -9.43
C TYR A 182 10.60 -15.70 -10.47
N THR A 183 11.03 -16.10 -11.66
CA THR A 183 11.26 -15.21 -12.80
C THR A 183 10.24 -15.51 -13.88
N SER A 184 9.39 -14.54 -14.21
CA SER A 184 8.44 -14.64 -15.30
C SER A 184 9.08 -14.31 -16.65
N THR A 185 8.46 -14.78 -17.73
CA THR A 185 8.82 -14.39 -19.10
C THR A 185 8.28 -13.00 -19.48
N LYS A 186 7.37 -12.43 -18.68
CA LYS A 186 6.81 -11.09 -18.88
C LYS A 186 7.09 -10.18 -17.69
N VAL A 187 6.86 -8.88 -17.88
CA VAL A 187 6.92 -7.89 -16.79
C VAL A 187 5.70 -8.06 -15.89
N LEU A 188 5.92 -8.29 -14.60
CA LEU A 188 4.87 -8.46 -13.59
C LEU A 188 4.63 -7.19 -12.77
N GLY A 189 5.61 -6.30 -12.75
CA GLY A 189 5.51 -5.08 -11.98
C GLY A 189 6.54 -4.07 -12.39
N LYS A 190 6.62 -3.03 -11.57
CA LYS A 190 7.61 -1.97 -11.71
C LYS A 190 8.03 -1.48 -10.34
N GLY A 191 9.20 -0.85 -10.28
CA GLY A 191 9.64 -0.19 -9.06
C GLY A 191 10.53 1.00 -9.30
N VAL A 192 10.76 1.74 -8.23
CA VAL A 192 11.58 2.95 -8.21
C VAL A 192 12.73 2.71 -7.24
N SER A 193 13.96 2.92 -7.71
CA SER A 193 15.17 2.79 -6.89
C SER A 193 15.17 3.80 -5.75
N ARG A 194 15.84 3.46 -4.64
CA ARG A 194 16.00 4.40 -3.52
C ARG A 194 16.58 5.74 -4.01
N ASN A 195 15.99 6.84 -3.56
CA ASN A 195 16.27 8.22 -3.98
C ASN A 195 16.01 8.50 -5.48
N GLY A 196 15.37 7.57 -6.20
CA GLY A 196 15.00 7.73 -7.60
C GLY A 196 13.57 8.24 -7.79
N SER A 197 13.22 8.48 -9.05
CA SER A 197 11.87 8.83 -9.50
C SER A 197 11.45 8.10 -10.78
N SER A 198 12.37 7.35 -11.39
CA SER A 198 12.12 6.61 -12.63
C SER A 198 11.73 5.17 -12.33
N PHE A 199 10.77 4.67 -13.10
CA PHE A 199 10.33 3.28 -13.01
C PHE A 199 11.24 2.36 -13.82
N VAL A 200 11.51 1.20 -13.26
CA VAL A 200 12.11 0.05 -13.94
C VAL A 200 11.15 -1.12 -13.93
N ASP A 201 11.08 -1.84 -15.04
CA ASP A 201 10.25 -3.03 -15.19
C ASP A 201 10.83 -4.20 -14.38
N MET A 202 9.96 -5.00 -13.78
CA MET A 202 10.31 -6.10 -12.89
C MET A 202 9.64 -7.39 -13.35
N GLN A 203 10.45 -8.37 -13.74
CA GLN A 203 10.01 -9.70 -14.19
C GLN A 203 10.12 -10.75 -13.09
N LYS A 204 10.88 -10.45 -12.03
CA LYS A 204 11.15 -11.35 -10.93
C LYS A 204 10.19 -11.05 -9.78
N VAL A 205 9.76 -12.08 -9.08
CA VAL A 205 8.94 -11.97 -7.87
C VAL A 205 9.68 -12.65 -6.73
N LYS A 206 9.77 -11.93 -5.61
CA LYS A 206 10.24 -12.49 -4.35
C LYS A 206 9.05 -12.61 -3.40
N ALA A 207 8.86 -13.80 -2.85
CA ALA A 207 7.86 -14.10 -1.85
C ALA A 207 8.54 -14.62 -0.57
N VAL A 208 8.02 -14.23 0.57
CA VAL A 208 8.53 -14.64 1.89
C VAL A 208 7.39 -15.28 2.65
N TYR A 209 7.53 -16.57 2.93
CA TYR A 209 6.58 -17.34 3.71
C TYR A 209 7.13 -17.61 5.11
N ARG A 210 6.25 -17.74 6.10
CA ARG A 210 6.59 -18.16 7.46
C ARG A 210 5.84 -19.42 7.82
N ASP A 211 6.55 -20.41 8.34
CA ASP A 211 5.96 -21.59 8.96
C ASP A 211 5.35 -21.19 10.30
N VAL A 212 4.02 -21.34 10.40
CA VAL A 212 3.25 -21.11 11.63
C VAL A 212 3.02 -22.40 12.43
N GLY A 213 3.67 -23.50 12.04
CA GLY A 213 3.66 -24.79 12.71
C GLY A 213 3.23 -25.93 11.77
N GLY A 214 3.90 -27.08 11.91
CA GLY A 214 3.53 -28.30 11.19
C GLY A 214 3.72 -28.23 9.66
N GLY A 215 4.59 -27.34 9.18
CA GLY A 215 4.78 -27.12 7.73
C GLY A 215 3.70 -26.24 7.11
N ASN A 216 2.89 -25.55 7.92
CA ASN A 216 1.90 -24.59 7.44
C ASN A 216 2.57 -23.25 7.13
N TYR A 217 2.95 -23.07 5.86
CA TYR A 217 3.58 -21.84 5.40
C TYR A 217 2.56 -20.79 4.98
N GLN A 218 2.59 -19.64 5.64
CA GLN A 218 1.73 -18.50 5.31
C GLN A 218 2.55 -17.34 4.73
N LEU A 219 1.98 -16.66 3.73
CA LEU A 219 2.65 -15.56 3.03
C LEU A 219 2.73 -14.31 3.93
N ILE A 220 3.95 -13.77 4.09
CA ILE A 220 4.20 -12.51 4.81
C ILE A 220 4.24 -11.35 3.82
N THR A 221 5.00 -11.53 2.74
CA THR A 221 5.19 -10.48 1.73
C THR A 221 5.53 -11.08 0.39
N MET A 222 5.14 -10.38 -0.66
CA MET A 222 5.43 -10.74 -2.03
C MET A 222 5.52 -9.45 -2.83
N TYR A 223 6.56 -9.31 -3.62
CA TYR A 223 6.78 -8.12 -4.41
C TYR A 223 7.61 -8.39 -5.66
N PRO A 224 7.39 -7.62 -6.74
CA PRO A 224 8.28 -7.62 -7.90
C PRO A 224 9.66 -7.06 -7.52
N GLU A 225 10.71 -7.66 -8.07
CA GLU A 225 12.08 -7.18 -7.99
C GLU A 225 12.75 -7.26 -9.37
N LEU A 226 13.92 -6.62 -9.49
CA LEU A 226 14.78 -6.72 -10.68
C LEU A 226 15.36 -8.13 -10.82
#